data_AF-A0A536N8E3-F1
#
_entry.id   AF-A0A536N8E3-F1
#
_cell.length_a   1.000
_cell.length_b   1.000
_cell.length_c   1.000
_cell.angle_alpha   90.00
_cell.angle_beta   90.00
_cell.angle_gamma   90.00
#
_symmetry.space_group_name_H-M   'P 1'
#
loop_
_entity.id
_entity.type
_entity.pdbx_description
1 polymer ?
#
loop_
_entity_poly.entity_id
_entity_poly.type
_entity_poly.pdbx_seq_one_letter_code
_entity_poly.pdbx_strand_id
1 'polypeptide(L)'
;MARVNYSVSTDLDPGVVWDAITEFGPRRAELWPDLSPESFKVLERGDNWARVKEGTASFGIWSIERYEWKEPVITATVEEANAAQTGGTWRMEVQPGPNGGSILTIAM
;
A
#
# COMPACT_ATOMS: atom_id res chain seq x y z
N MET A 1 0.70 -3.07 23.14
CA MET A 1 0.84 -2.29 21.89
C MET A 1 -0.54 -1.84 21.45
N ALA A 2 -0.67 -0.62 20.95
CA ALA A 2 -1.90 -0.16 20.33
C ALA A 2 -2.12 -0.95 19.03
N ARG A 3 -3.39 -1.20 18.69
CA ARG A 3 -3.79 -1.76 17.40
C ARG A 3 -4.84 -0.84 16.81
N VAL A 4 -4.70 -0.49 15.55
CA VAL A 4 -5.64 0.35 14.82
C VAL A 4 -6.26 -0.50 13.72
N ASN A 5 -7.58 -0.55 13.69
CA ASN A 5 -8.34 -1.22 12.64
C ASN A 5 -9.39 -0.25 12.13
N TYR A 6 -9.50 -0.15 10.81
CA TYR A 6 -10.50 0.68 10.16
C TYR A 6 -10.88 0.09 8.80
N SER A 7 -12.04 0.51 8.30
CA SER A 7 -12.50 0.12 6.98
C SER A 7 -12.85 1.34 6.16
N VAL A 8 -12.63 1.23 4.86
CA VAL A 8 -12.99 2.24 3.85
C VAL A 8 -13.90 1.58 2.83
N SER A 9 -14.98 2.26 2.45
CA SER A 9 -15.85 1.83 1.37
C SER A 9 -15.65 2.73 0.16
N THR A 10 -15.68 2.14 -1.03
CA THR A 10 -15.60 2.85 -2.31
C THR A 10 -16.56 2.22 -3.31
N ASP A 11 -17.04 3.01 -4.26
CA ASP A 11 -17.88 2.54 -5.37
C ASP A 11 -17.04 1.89 -6.49
N LEU A 12 -15.72 1.81 -6.33
CA LEU A 12 -14.83 1.13 -7.27
C LEU A 12 -14.94 -0.38 -7.15
N ASP A 13 -14.95 -1.05 -8.30
CA ASP A 13 -14.84 -2.50 -8.42
C ASP A 13 -13.60 -3.02 -7.67
N PRO A 14 -13.70 -4.15 -6.93
CA PRO A 14 -12.59 -4.67 -6.14
C PRO A 14 -11.36 -5.02 -6.98
N GLY A 15 -11.52 -5.43 -8.24
CA GLY A 15 -10.40 -5.69 -9.16
C GLY A 15 -9.67 -4.41 -9.53
N VAL A 16 -10.39 -3.32 -9.76
CA VAL A 16 -9.78 -1.99 -10.01
C VAL A 16 -8.99 -1.51 -8.78
N VAL A 17 -9.54 -1.68 -7.58
CA VAL A 17 -8.82 -1.37 -6.34
C VAL A 17 -7.59 -2.26 -6.19
N TRP A 18 -7.73 -3.56 -6.46
CA TRP A 18 -6.65 -4.53 -6.36
C TRP A 18 -5.48 -4.22 -7.30
N ASP A 19 -5.78 -3.91 -8.55
CA ASP A 19 -4.80 -3.48 -9.55
C ASP A 19 -4.08 -2.21 -9.07
N ALA A 20 -4.80 -1.23 -8.52
CA ALA A 20 -4.22 0.02 -8.05
C ALA A 20 -3.29 -0.16 -6.84
N ILE A 21 -3.65 -0.99 -5.86
CA ILE A 21 -2.81 -1.21 -4.66
C ILE A 21 -1.58 -2.07 -4.95
N THR A 22 -1.66 -2.99 -5.92
CA THR A 22 -0.54 -3.84 -6.36
C THR A 22 0.27 -3.27 -7.52
N GLU A 23 -0.10 -2.12 -8.06
CA GLU A 23 0.66 -1.39 -9.08
C GLU A 23 1.94 -0.81 -8.47
N PHE A 24 3.08 -1.45 -8.74
CA PHE A 24 4.44 -0.99 -8.38
C PHE A 24 5.27 -0.62 -9.61
N GLY A 25 4.64 -0.13 -10.68
CA GLY A 25 5.29 0.40 -11.87
C GLY A 25 5.21 1.93 -11.96
N PRO A 26 5.45 2.49 -13.16
CA PRO A 26 5.49 3.94 -13.38
C PRO A 26 4.21 4.68 -12.96
N ARG A 27 3.05 3.99 -13.07
CA ARG A 27 1.74 4.58 -12.77
C ARG A 27 1.49 4.76 -11.28
N ARG A 28 2.31 4.19 -10.38
CA ARG A 28 2.07 4.28 -8.94
C ARG A 28 2.04 5.73 -8.45
N ALA A 29 2.94 6.58 -8.94
CA ALA A 29 2.95 8.00 -8.60
C ALA A 29 1.78 8.80 -9.18
N GLU A 30 1.12 8.30 -10.23
CA GLU A 30 -0.09 8.90 -10.80
C GLU A 30 -1.34 8.48 -9.99
N LEU A 31 -1.36 7.25 -9.49
CA LEU A 31 -2.47 6.70 -8.70
C LEU A 31 -2.49 7.21 -7.25
N TRP A 32 -1.30 7.47 -6.68
CA TRP A 32 -1.13 7.86 -5.29
C TRP A 32 -0.52 9.27 -5.21
N PRO A 33 -1.33 10.34 -5.27
CA PRO A 33 -0.82 11.71 -5.39
C PRO A 33 0.00 12.19 -4.18
N ASP A 34 -0.17 11.58 -3.00
CA ASP A 34 0.64 11.87 -1.81
C ASP A 34 2.02 11.18 -1.82
N LEU A 35 2.26 10.29 -2.78
CA LEU A 35 3.55 9.63 -2.98
C LEU A 35 4.44 10.52 -3.84
N SER A 36 5.59 10.88 -3.30
CA SER A 36 6.60 11.68 -4.01
C SER A 36 7.20 10.90 -5.17
N PRO A 37 7.03 11.36 -6.43
CA PRO A 37 7.63 10.71 -7.58
C PRO A 37 9.16 10.66 -7.50
N GLU A 38 9.78 11.68 -6.90
CA GLU A 38 11.24 11.78 -6.73
C GLU A 38 11.77 10.78 -5.69
N SER A 39 10.93 10.43 -4.70
CA SER A 39 11.27 9.49 -3.63
C SER A 39 10.95 8.05 -4.00
N PHE A 40 10.03 7.83 -4.95
CA PHE A 40 9.57 6.51 -5.34
C PHE A 40 10.60 5.76 -6.18
N LYS A 41 11.05 4.62 -5.67
CA LYS A 41 11.96 3.73 -6.38
C LYS A 41 11.58 2.29 -6.09
N VAL A 42 11.36 1.52 -7.15
CA VAL A 42 11.29 0.06 -7.05
C VAL A 42 12.71 -0.46 -6.92
N LEU A 43 13.04 -1.04 -5.76
CA LEU A 43 14.35 -1.61 -5.50
C LEU A 43 14.43 -3.03 -6.06
N GLU A 44 13.40 -3.83 -5.79
CA GLU A 44 13.26 -5.20 -6.29
C GLU A 44 11.77 -5.53 -6.47
N ARG A 45 11.45 -6.51 -7.32
CA ARG A 45 10.08 -7.00 -7.49
C ARG A 45 10.02 -8.45 -7.97
N GLY A 46 8.91 -9.11 -7.67
CA GLY A 46 8.50 -10.39 -8.24
C GLY A 46 7.02 -10.39 -8.58
N ASP A 47 6.45 -11.57 -8.82
CA ASP A 47 5.07 -11.71 -9.29
C ASP A 47 4.03 -11.23 -8.27
N ASN A 48 4.33 -11.41 -6.99
CA ASN A 48 3.39 -11.16 -5.89
C ASN A 48 4.03 -10.42 -4.70
N TRP A 49 5.12 -9.72 -4.97
CA TRP A 49 5.84 -8.93 -3.98
C TRP A 49 6.63 -7.79 -4.64
N ALA A 50 6.85 -6.72 -3.89
CA ALA A 50 7.71 -5.62 -4.29
C ALA A 50 8.48 -5.10 -3.08
N ARG A 51 9.71 -4.66 -3.32
CA ARG A 51 10.50 -3.91 -2.34
C ARG A 51 10.69 -2.52 -2.90
N VAL A 52 10.14 -1.52 -2.23
CA VAL A 52 10.15 -0.15 -2.74
C VAL A 52 10.66 0.81 -1.70
N LYS A 53 11.31 1.87 -2.16
CA LYS A 53 11.47 3.08 -1.39
C LYS A 53 10.34 4.03 -1.79
N GLU A 54 9.60 4.53 -0.83
CA GLU A 54 8.54 5.52 -1.06
C GLU A 54 8.54 6.56 0.05
N GLY A 55 7.74 7.61 -0.12
CA GLY A 55 7.68 8.69 0.84
C GLY A 55 6.85 9.86 0.37
N THR A 56 6.53 10.75 1.31
CA THR A 56 5.75 11.96 1.06
C THR A 56 6.67 13.16 1.18
N ALA A 57 6.99 13.80 0.05
CA ALA A 57 8.01 14.85 -0.03
C ALA A 57 7.66 16.07 0.83
N SER A 58 6.38 16.45 0.88
CA SER A 58 5.92 17.61 1.67
C SER A 58 6.20 17.49 3.17
N PHE A 59 6.36 16.26 3.68
CA PHE A 59 6.70 16.00 5.08
C PHE A 59 8.13 15.49 5.29
N GLY A 60 8.91 15.30 4.21
CA GLY A 60 10.26 14.73 4.29
C GLY A 60 10.28 13.29 4.84
N ILE A 61 9.15 12.58 4.79
CA ILE A 61 9.00 11.21 5.30
C ILE A 61 9.36 10.22 4.20
N TRP A 62 10.10 9.17 4.55
CA TRP A 62 10.39 8.05 3.65
C TRP A 62 10.46 6.73 4.40
N SER A 63 10.14 5.66 3.69
CA SER A 63 10.31 4.27 4.11
C SER A 63 10.83 3.42 2.96
N ILE A 64 11.53 2.35 3.30
CA ILE A 64 11.75 1.18 2.45
C ILE A 64 10.83 0.09 3.00
N GLU A 65 9.93 -0.37 2.15
CA GLU A 65 8.89 -1.33 2.54
C GLU A 65 8.95 -2.56 1.66
N ARG A 66 8.75 -3.71 2.32
CA ARG A 66 8.53 -5.01 1.70
C ARG A 66 7.03 -5.27 1.62
N TYR A 67 6.51 -5.25 0.40
CA TYR A 67 5.14 -5.60 0.08
C TYR A 67 5.06 -7.05 -0.37
N GLU A 68 4.08 -7.78 0.14
CA GLU A 68 3.75 -9.14 -0.27
C GLU A 68 2.23 -9.25 -0.36
N TRP A 69 1.74 -9.84 -1.45
CA TRP A 69 0.31 -9.98 -1.66
C TRP A 69 -0.08 -11.34 -2.21
N LYS A 70 -1.32 -11.70 -1.91
CA LYS A 70 -2.09 -12.76 -2.54
C LYS A 70 -3.55 -12.39 -2.35
N GLU A 71 -4.27 -12.23 -3.45
CA GLU A 71 -5.67 -11.79 -3.41
C GLU A 71 -6.46 -12.62 -2.38
N PRO A 72 -7.24 -11.97 -1.48
CA PRO A 72 -7.60 -10.54 -1.45
C PRO A 72 -6.73 -9.65 -0.54
N VAL A 73 -5.51 -10.08 -0.19
CA VAL A 73 -4.73 -9.47 0.90
C VAL A 73 -3.36 -8.99 0.46
N ILE A 74 -3.02 -7.76 0.83
CA ILE A 74 -1.66 -7.22 0.75
C ILE A 74 -1.16 -6.86 2.15
N THR A 75 0.11 -7.16 2.41
CA THR A 75 0.82 -6.79 3.64
C THR A 75 2.05 -5.99 3.25
N ALA A 76 2.31 -4.90 3.96
CA ALA A 76 3.58 -4.20 3.90
C ALA A 76 4.31 -4.31 5.23
N THR A 77 5.62 -4.49 5.16
CA THR A 77 6.53 -4.50 6.31
C THR A 77 7.56 -3.40 6.13
N VAL A 78 7.69 -2.52 7.13
CA VAL A 78 8.70 -1.47 7.14
C VAL A 78 10.07 -2.08 7.41
N GLU A 79 10.98 -2.02 6.44
CA GLU A 79 12.37 -2.47 6.63
C GLU A 79 13.23 -1.33 7.18
N GLU A 80 13.10 -0.13 6.61
CA GLU A 80 13.83 1.06 7.03
C GLU A 80 12.93 2.28 6.90
N ALA A 81 12.99 3.22 7.83
CA ALA A 81 12.24 4.48 7.72
C ALA A 81 12.86 5.57 8.60
N ASN A 82 12.57 6.83 8.28
CA ASN A 82 12.95 7.96 9.14
C ASN A 82 11.87 8.36 10.17
N ALA A 83 10.61 7.98 9.94
CA ALA A 83 9.47 8.40 10.73
C ALA A 83 8.53 7.26 11.14
N ALA A 84 8.89 6.01 10.84
CA ALA A 84 8.14 4.81 11.21
C ALA A 84 9.02 3.80 11.92
N GLN A 85 8.41 2.88 12.66
CA GLN A 85 9.14 1.82 13.35
C GLN A 85 9.48 0.68 12.37
N THR A 86 10.77 0.39 12.22
CA THR A 86 11.23 -0.84 11.52
C THR A 86 10.59 -2.08 12.13
N GLY A 87 10.13 -2.99 11.27
CA GLY A 87 9.37 -4.18 11.62
C GLY A 87 7.88 -3.93 11.84
N GLY A 88 7.42 -2.67 11.79
CA GLY A 88 6.00 -2.35 11.74
C GLY A 88 5.34 -2.91 10.48
N THR A 89 4.12 -3.40 10.62
CA THR A 89 3.37 -4.03 9.52
C THR A 89 1.99 -3.42 9.40
N TRP A 90 1.50 -3.24 8.17
CA TRP A 90 0.09 -3.04 7.94
C TRP A 90 -0.43 -4.07 6.94
N ARG A 91 -1.68 -4.49 7.14
CA ARG A 91 -2.40 -5.43 6.27
C ARG A 91 -3.65 -4.76 5.74
N MET A 92 -3.90 -4.90 4.45
CA MET A 92 -5.13 -4.49 3.80
C MET A 92 -5.78 -5.68 3.12
N GLU A 93 -7.09 -5.80 3.28
CA GLU A 93 -7.91 -6.80 2.61
C GLU A 93 -9.01 -6.11 1.80
N VAL A 94 -9.13 -6.46 0.53
CA VAL A 94 -10.11 -5.88 -0.40
C VAL A 94 -11.22 -6.90 -0.66
N GLN A 95 -12.45 -6.58 -0.27
CA GLN A 95 -13.61 -7.44 -0.45
C GLN A 95 -14.67 -6.76 -1.33
N PRO A 96 -15.50 -7.52 -2.06
CA PRO A 96 -16.67 -6.97 -2.74
C PRO A 96 -17.60 -6.25 -1.75
N GLY A 97 -18.06 -5.07 -2.17
CA GLY A 97 -19.00 -4.23 -1.44
C GLY A 97 -20.37 -4.17 -2.13
N PRO A 98 -21.31 -3.38 -1.57
CA PRO A 98 -22.61 -3.14 -2.19
C PRO A 98 -22.47 -2.50 -3.58
N ASN A 99 -23.46 -2.72 -4.45
CA ASN A 99 -23.57 -2.08 -5.77
C ASN A 99 -22.35 -2.26 -6.70
N GLY A 100 -21.55 -3.30 -6.50
CA GLY A 100 -20.34 -3.56 -7.29
C GLY A 100 -19.11 -2.76 -6.82
N GLY A 101 -19.21 -2.03 -5.72
CA GLY A 101 -18.08 -1.37 -5.07
C GLY A 101 -17.22 -2.34 -4.26
N SER A 102 -16.40 -1.80 -3.36
CA SER A 102 -15.50 -2.59 -2.51
C SER A 102 -15.38 -2.03 -1.09
N ILE A 103 -15.03 -2.92 -0.16
CA ILE A 103 -14.71 -2.61 1.23
C ILE A 103 -13.27 -3.02 1.47
N LEU A 104 -12.45 -2.04 1.85
CA LEU A 104 -11.06 -2.23 2.25
C LEU A 104 -11.01 -2.27 3.77
N THR A 105 -10.45 -3.33 4.35
CA THR A 105 -10.22 -3.42 5.79
C THR A 105 -8.73 -3.36 6.07
N ILE A 106 -8.30 -2.41 6.89
CA ILE A 106 -6.91 -2.13 7.20
C ILE A 106 -6.65 -2.41 8.69
N ALA A 107 -5.56 -3.11 8.97
CA ALA A 107 -5.09 -3.42 10.32
C ALA A 107 -3.59 -3.10 10.47
N MET A 108 -3.22 -2.41 11.55
CA MET A 108 -1.85 -2.02 11.91
C MET A 108 -1.63 -2.00 13.42
#